data_AF-A0A1I5EG58-F1
#
_entry.id   AF-A0A1I5EG58-F1
#
_cell.length_a   1.000
_cell.length_b   1.000
_cell.length_c   1.000
_cell.angle_alpha   90.00
_cell.angle_beta   90.00
_cell.angle_gamma   90.00
#
_symmetry.space_group_name_H-M   'P 1'
#
loop_
_entity.id
_entity.type
_entity.pdbx_description
1 polymer ?
#
loop_
_entity_poly.entity_id
_entity_poly.type
_entity_poly.pdbx_seq_one_letter_code
_entity_poly.pdbx_strand_id
1 'polypeptide(L)' 'MAEVFVRTLKRDYVRVNPRPNAQSAIDQLRGWFAHYNEVHPHRALRYRSPREFIAKTCEALSGL' A
#
# COMPACT_ATOMS: atom_id res chain seq x y z
N MET A 1 11.17 5.80 7.56
CA MET A 1 10.38 5.17 6.48
C MET A 1 9.23 4.32 7.02
N ALA A 2 9.47 3.38 7.95
CA ALA A 2 8.42 2.50 8.50
C ALA A 2 7.30 3.26 9.25
N GLU A 3 7.63 4.35 9.95
CA GLU A 3 6.65 5.11 10.72
C GLU A 3 5.50 5.69 9.87
N VAL A 4 5.83 6.32 8.73
CA VAL A 4 4.83 6.90 7.82
C VAL A 4 3.96 5.82 7.19
N PHE A 5 4.56 4.66 6.88
CA PHE A 5 3.84 3.49 6.39
C PHE A 5 2.83 3.00 7.44
N VAL A 6 3.27 2.76 8.68
CA VAL A 6 2.39 2.29 9.77
C VAL A 6 1.27 3.30 10.03
N ARG A 7 1.57 4.61 9.98
CA ARG A 7 0.55 5.66 10.13
C ARG A 7 -0.51 5.59 9.04
N THR A 8 -0.10 5.37 7.78
CA THR A 8 -1.02 5.23 6.64
C THR A 8 -1.87 3.97 6.78
N LEU A 9 -1.24 2.83 7.08
CA LEU A 9 -1.92 1.56 7.29
C LEU A 9 -2.99 1.67 8.40
N LYS A 10 -2.62 2.27 9.53
CA LYS A 10 -3.54 2.48 10.65
C LYS A 10 -4.70 3.42 10.30
N ARG A 11 -4.42 4.53 9.60
CA ARG A 11 -5.41 5.56 9.25
C ARG A 11 -6.43 5.07 8.23
N ASP A 12 -5.97 4.42 7.17
CA ASP A 12 -6.77 4.16 5.97
C ASP A 12 -7.35 2.76 5.90
N TYR A 13 -6.75 1.80 6.60
CA TYR A 13 -7.20 0.42 6.54
C TYR A 13 -7.71 -0.02 7.91
N VAL A 14 -6.87 0.08 8.94
CA VAL A 14 -7.24 -0.39 10.27
C VAL A 14 -8.47 0.40 10.75
N ARG A 15 -8.42 1.73 10.83
CA ARG A 15 -9.50 2.53 11.42
C ARG A 15 -10.85 2.38 10.70
N VAL A 16 -10.86 2.11 9.39
CA VAL A 16 -12.10 2.07 8.59
C VAL A 16 -12.71 0.67 8.47
N ASN A 17 -11.96 -0.39 8.81
CA ASN A 17 -12.44 -1.77 8.70
C ASN A 17 -12.86 -2.35 10.08
N PRO A 18 -13.96 -3.14 10.15
CA PRO A 18 -14.33 -3.89 11.34
C PRO A 18 -13.27 -4.92 11.72
N ARG A 19 -12.89 -4.94 13.00
CA ARG A 19 -11.86 -5.84 13.55
C ARG A 19 -12.32 -6.32 14.94
N PRO A 20 -13.24 -7.29 15.01
CA PRO A 20 -13.81 -7.75 16.27
C PRO A 20 -12.79 -8.44 17.19
N ASN A 21 -11.70 -8.96 16.62
CA ASN A 21 -10.58 -9.54 17.36
C ASN A 21 -9.27 -9.42 16.56
N ALA A 22 -8.16 -9.84 17.16
CA ALA A 22 -6.83 -9.76 16.55
C ALA A 22 -6.71 -10.64 15.29
N GLN A 23 -7.31 -11.84 15.28
CA GLN A 23 -7.24 -12.75 14.15
C GLN A 23 -7.91 -12.14 12.90
N SER A 24 -9.10 -11.56 13.06
CA SER A 24 -9.80 -10.89 11.96
C SER A 24 -9.01 -9.70 11.39
N ALA A 25 -8.20 -9.01 12.21
CA ALA A 25 -7.31 -7.96 11.70
C ALA A 25 -6.12 -8.54 10.92
N ILE A 26 -5.55 -9.66 11.39
CA ILE A 26 -4.45 -10.36 10.72
C ILE A 26 -4.90 -10.90 9.35
N ASP A 27 -6.09 -11.51 9.30
CA ASP A 27 -6.64 -12.06 8.06
C ASP A 27 -6.85 -10.98 6.98
N GLN A 28 -7.15 -9.74 7.40
CA GLN A 28 -7.32 -8.60 6.50
C GLN A 28 -6.01 -7.98 6.02
N LEU A 29 -4.87 -8.22 6.70
CA LEU A 29 -3.58 -7.61 6.35
C LEU A 29 -3.17 -7.89 4.92
N ARG A 30 -3.39 -9.13 4.44
CA ARG A 30 -3.06 -9.51 3.05
C ARG A 30 -3.78 -8.62 2.04
N GLY A 31 -5.08 -8.39 2.26
CA GLY A 31 -5.89 -7.53 1.40
C GLY A 31 -5.44 -6.07 1.45
N TRP A 32 -5.16 -5.56 2.65
CA TRP A 32 -4.68 -4.18 2.82
C TRP A 32 -3.32 -3.95 2.17
N PHE A 33 -2.39 -4.91 2.28
CA PHE A 33 -1.09 -4.80 1.61
C PHE A 33 -1.22 -4.90 0.10
N ALA A 34 -2.09 -5.77 -0.43
CA ALA A 34 -2.36 -5.83 -1.87
C ALA A 34 -2.90 -4.48 -2.36
N HIS A 35 -3.92 -3.94 -1.70
CA HIS A 35 -4.48 -2.63 -2.07
C HIS A 35 -3.44 -1.50 -1.95
N TYR A 36 -2.64 -1.47 -0.89
CA TYR A 36 -1.56 -0.49 -0.73
C TYR A 36 -0.55 -0.55 -1.88
N ASN A 37 -0.13 -1.75 -2.28
CA ASN A 37 0.90 -1.94 -3.29
C ASN A 37 0.38 -1.78 -4.73
N GLU A 38 -0.89 -2.05 -4.98
CA GLU A 38 -1.44 -2.17 -6.33
C GLU A 38 -2.37 -1.01 -6.70
N VAL A 39 -3.06 -0.41 -5.73
CA VAL A 39 -4.15 0.55 -5.97
C VAL A 39 -3.92 1.91 -5.30
N HIS A 40 -3.34 1.95 -4.10
CA HIS A 40 -3.28 3.17 -3.31
C HIS A 40 -2.45 4.27 -3.99
N PRO A 41 -3.01 5.47 -4.25
CA PRO A 41 -2.29 6.52 -4.93
C PRO A 41 -1.34 7.25 -3.98
N HIS A 42 -0.06 7.32 -4.33
CA HIS A 42 0.93 8.05 -3.54
C HIS A 42 1.34 9.36 -4.21
N ARG A 43 1.12 10.49 -3.52
CA ARG A 43 1.50 11.82 -4.04
C ARG A 43 2.98 11.91 -4.42
N ALA A 44 3.87 11.33 -3.61
CA ALA A 44 5.31 11.27 -3.90
C ALA A 44 5.64 10.43 -5.15
N LEU A 45 4.79 9.48 -5.52
CA LEU A 45 4.93 8.63 -6.72
C LEU A 45 4.14 9.17 -7.92
N ARG A 46 3.81 10.48 -7.92
CA ARG A 46 2.95 11.11 -8.94
C ARG A 46 1.57 10.42 -9.04
N TYR A 47 0.98 10.11 -7.89
CA TYR A 47 -0.32 9.45 -7.75
C TYR A 47 -0.40 8.02 -8.29
N ARG A 48 0.75 7.37 -8.51
CA ARG A 48 0.83 5.93 -8.81
C ARG A 48 0.88 5.08 -7.55
N SER A 49 0.49 3.82 -7.68
CA SER A 49 0.76 2.79 -6.67
C SER A 49 2.25 2.39 -6.67
N PRO A 50 2.75 1.77 -5.59
CA PRO A 50 4.13 1.31 -5.52
C PRO A 50 4.51 0.37 -6.67
N ARG A 51 3.65 -0.58 -7.04
CA ARG A 51 3.94 -1.51 -8.15
C ARG A 51 3.95 -0.81 -9.50
N GLU A 52 3.01 0.10 -9.76
CA GLU A 52 3.00 0.90 -10.98
C GLU A 52 4.27 1.75 -11.11
N PHE A 53 4.72 2.33 -10.01
CA PHE A 53 5.95 3.11 -9.98
C PHE A 53 7.18 2.25 -10.31
N ILE A 54 7.30 1.06 -9.69
CA ILE A 54 8.39 0.11 -9.96
C ILE A 54 8.36 -0.36 -11.42
N ALA A 55 7.20 -0.76 -11.93
CA ALA A 55 7.05 -1.22 -13.31
C ALA A 55 7.51 -0.14 -14.31
N LYS A 56 7.03 1.10 -14.14
CA LYS A 56 7.41 2.22 -15.01
C LYS A 56 8.89 2.60 -14.90
N THR A 57 9.47 2.47 -13.72
CA THR A 57 10.91 2.74 -13.52
C THR A 57 11.74 1.64 -14.18
N CYS A 58 11.33 0.38 -14.07
CA CYS A 58 11.98 -0.75 -14.71
C CYS A 58 11.93 -0.64 -16.24
N GLU A 59 10.75 -0.33 -16.80
CA GLU A 59 10.58 -0.06 -18.24
C GLU A 59 11.52 1.04 -18.73
N ALA A 60 11.65 2.15 -17.98
CA ALA A 60 12.54 3.24 -18.34
C ALA A 60 14.03 2.85 -18.30
N LEU A 61 14.41 1.92 -17.41
CA LEU A 61 15.78 1.41 -17.30
C LEU A 61 16.10 0.37 -18.37
N SER A 62 15.12 -0.42 -18.83
CA SER A 62 15.29 -1.40 -19.90
C SER A 62 15.30 -0.80 -21.32
N GLY A 63 14.85 0.46 -21.46
CA GLY A 63 14.91 1.21 -22.71
C GLY A 63 16.19 2.05 -22.89
N LEU A 64 17.13 1.97 -21.94
CA LEU A 64 18.49 2.49 -22.01
C LEU A 64 19.45 1.36 -22.44
#